data_AF-A0A182ALD3-F1
#
_entry.id   AF-A0A182ALD3-F1
#
_cell.length_a   1.000
_cell.length_b   1.000
_cell.length_c   1.000
_cell.angle_alpha   90.00
_cell.angle_beta   90.00
_cell.angle_gamma   90.00
#
_symmetry.space_group_name_H-M   'P 1'
#
loop_
_entity.id
_entity.type
_entity.pdbx_description
1 polymer ?
#
loop_
_entity_poly.entity_id
_entity_poly.type
_entity_poly.pdbx_seq_one_letter_code
_entity_poly.pdbx_strand_id
1 'polypeptide(L)'
;MRCLALHLEPGTDVRKALEQVAAQEGGSGFVLSVVGNLSQAAFQCPGKAAPTVLAGELEIITLQGTLAAGGVHLHLSFSDDACQVWGGHLEPGTLVLRGADLLVGLFDPEPIQLGPEAAGLSQPALEAPPPRPQPPSSQEPRVAIAVLPGCPFSARALRMLHTLGIPHVVSEPSQPGSVPQVFIDGSFIGGYDALAELHAQGQLDSLRLL
;
A
#
# COMPACT_ATOMS: atom_id res chain seq x y z
N MET A 1 2.11 27.30 10.10
CA MET A 1 2.39 25.90 10.53
C MET A 1 3.22 25.95 11.80
N ARG A 2 2.76 25.31 12.87
CA ARG A 2 3.50 25.09 14.12
C ARG A 2 3.86 23.61 14.22
N CYS A 3 5.07 23.30 14.67
CA CYS A 3 5.48 21.92 14.92
C CYS A 3 5.27 21.54 16.39
N LEU A 4 4.73 20.36 16.63
CA LEU A 4 4.56 19.75 17.94
C LEU A 4 5.40 18.47 18.00
N ALA A 5 6.36 18.42 18.92
CA ALA A 5 7.12 17.22 19.23
C ALA A 5 6.37 16.40 20.28
N LEU A 6 6.22 15.11 20.04
CA LEU A 6 5.49 14.18 20.90
C LEU A 6 6.42 13.02 21.25
N HIS A 7 6.40 12.61 22.51
CA HIS A 7 6.96 11.34 22.96
C HIS A 7 5.81 10.44 23.41
N LEU A 8 5.70 9.25 22.83
CA LEU A 8 4.72 8.25 23.21
C LEU A 8 5.40 7.19 24.08
N GLU A 9 4.84 6.97 25.26
CA GLU A 9 5.34 6.02 26.26
C GLU A 9 4.99 4.56 25.90
N PRO A 10 5.71 3.56 26.45
CA PRO A 10 5.34 2.15 26.35
C PRO A 10 3.85 1.87 26.60
N GLY A 11 3.26 1.02 25.76
CA GLY A 11 1.85 0.65 25.83
C GLY A 11 0.87 1.70 25.27
N THR A 12 1.35 2.88 24.89
CA THR A 12 0.51 3.90 24.24
C THR A 12 0.02 3.41 22.89
N ASP A 13 -1.27 3.59 22.62
CA ASP A 13 -1.87 3.36 21.30
C ASP A 13 -1.59 4.57 20.40
N VAL A 14 -0.81 4.37 19.35
CA VAL A 14 -0.32 5.44 18.46
C VAL A 14 -1.47 6.20 17.80
N ARG A 15 -2.50 5.49 17.33
CA ARG A 15 -3.63 6.10 16.64
C ARG A 15 -4.43 6.96 17.60
N LYS A 16 -4.78 6.41 18.77
CA LYS A 16 -5.56 7.13 19.78
C LYS A 16 -4.80 8.35 20.32
N ALA A 17 -3.49 8.25 20.47
CA ALA A 17 -2.67 9.38 20.89
C ALA A 17 -2.74 10.53 19.87
N LEU A 18 -2.64 10.24 18.58
CA LEU A 18 -2.75 11.27 17.53
C LEU A 18 -4.19 11.81 17.38
N GLU A 19 -5.21 10.98 17.55
CA GLU A 19 -6.61 11.43 17.63
C GLU A 19 -6.80 12.41 18.80
N GLN A 20 -6.20 12.12 19.96
CA GLN A 20 -6.25 12.99 21.13
C GLN A 20 -5.51 14.32 20.88
N VAL A 21 -4.33 14.29 20.26
CA VAL A 21 -3.60 15.51 19.87
C VAL A 21 -4.43 16.36 18.91
N ALA A 22 -5.07 15.74 17.91
CA ALA A 22 -5.93 16.46 16.96
C ALA A 22 -7.12 17.14 17.67
N ALA A 23 -7.72 16.46 18.64
CA ALA A 23 -8.83 17.01 19.42
C ALA A 23 -8.40 18.17 20.34
N GLN A 24 -7.21 18.08 20.96
CA GLN A 24 -6.70 19.09 21.90
C GLN A 24 -6.20 20.35 21.21
N GLU A 25 -5.55 20.21 20.07
CA GLU A 25 -4.90 21.32 19.37
C GLU A 25 -5.86 22.09 18.45
N GLY A 26 -7.07 21.58 18.21
CA GLY A 26 -8.15 22.27 17.49
C GLY A 26 -7.86 22.61 16.02
N GLY A 27 -6.77 22.08 15.46
CA GLY A 27 -6.27 22.36 14.11
C GLY A 27 -6.18 21.11 13.23
N SER A 28 -5.92 21.33 11.94
CA SER A 28 -5.58 20.26 11.00
C SER A 28 -4.06 20.13 10.88
N GLY A 29 -3.53 18.96 10.54
CA GLY A 29 -2.09 18.77 10.46
C GLY A 29 -1.67 17.51 9.72
N PHE A 30 -0.35 17.31 9.65
CA PHE A 30 0.28 16.11 9.13
C PHE A 30 1.31 15.56 10.11
N VAL A 31 1.47 14.24 10.12
CA VAL A 31 2.67 13.63 10.72
C VAL A 31 3.85 13.92 9.78
N LEU A 32 4.87 14.59 10.30
CA LEU A 32 6.07 14.97 9.54
C LEU A 32 7.18 13.93 9.68
N SER A 33 7.32 13.35 10.88
CA SER A 33 8.35 12.36 11.17
C SER A 33 7.92 11.46 12.33
N VAL A 34 8.47 10.24 12.34
CA VAL A 34 8.37 9.29 13.45
C VAL A 34 9.66 8.49 13.56
N VAL A 35 10.02 8.11 14.78
CA VAL A 35 11.00 7.06 15.07
C VAL A 35 10.55 6.33 16.33
N GLY A 36 10.70 5.02 16.38
CA GLY A 36 10.30 4.25 17.57
C GLY A 36 9.99 2.80 17.25
N ASN A 37 9.49 2.10 18.27
CA ASN A 37 9.14 0.69 18.16
C ASN A 37 7.80 0.37 18.78
N LEU A 38 7.25 -0.75 18.30
CA LEU A 38 5.94 -1.26 18.64
C LEU A 38 6.07 -2.67 19.21
N SER A 39 5.22 -2.98 20.17
CA SER A 39 5.00 -4.34 20.67
C SER A 39 3.94 -5.06 19.84
N GLN A 40 3.07 -4.27 19.20
CA GLN A 40 2.01 -4.73 18.33
C GLN A 40 1.69 -3.65 17.29
N ALA A 41 1.49 -4.06 16.04
CA ALA A 41 0.96 -3.22 14.97
C ALA A 41 -0.40 -3.77 14.50
N ALA A 42 -1.43 -2.93 14.55
CA ALA A 42 -2.74 -3.20 14.00
C ALA A 42 -2.94 -2.34 12.75
N PHE A 43 -3.15 -2.97 11.59
CA PHE A 43 -3.21 -2.27 10.32
C PHE A 43 -4.14 -2.95 9.32
N GLN A 44 -4.84 -2.16 8.53
CA GLN A 44 -5.78 -2.64 7.52
C GLN A 44 -5.09 -2.69 6.15
N CYS A 45 -4.97 -3.91 5.62
CA CYS A 45 -4.53 -4.14 4.24
C CYS A 45 -5.68 -3.85 3.26
N PRO A 46 -5.38 -3.33 2.05
CA PRO A 46 -6.39 -3.13 1.01
C PRO A 46 -7.17 -4.41 0.70
N GLY A 47 -8.50 -4.30 0.66
CA GLY A 47 -9.39 -5.40 0.28
C GLY A 47 -9.57 -6.52 1.33
N LYS A 48 -8.97 -6.41 2.52
CA LYS A 48 -9.22 -7.35 3.62
C LYS A 48 -10.45 -6.91 4.43
N ALA A 49 -11.25 -7.87 4.89
CA ALA A 49 -12.46 -7.59 5.66
C ALA A 49 -12.20 -7.10 7.10
N ALA A 50 -11.03 -7.43 7.65
CA ALA A 50 -10.66 -7.07 9.01
C ALA A 50 -9.18 -6.63 9.06
N PRO A 51 -8.80 -5.84 10.09
CA PRO A 51 -7.42 -5.46 10.33
C PRO A 51 -6.52 -6.68 10.56
N THR A 52 -5.29 -6.58 10.09
CA THR A 52 -4.19 -7.49 10.43
C THR A 52 -3.55 -7.01 11.73
N VAL A 53 -3.23 -7.94 12.63
CA VAL A 53 -2.52 -7.66 13.88
C VAL A 53 -1.24 -8.48 13.88
N LEU A 54 -0.10 -7.80 14.03
CA LEU A 54 1.21 -8.43 14.20
C LEU A 54 1.79 -8.02 15.56
N ALA A 55 2.21 -8.99 16.36
CA ALA A 55 2.89 -8.75 17.64
C ALA A 55 4.35 -9.20 17.56
N GLY A 56 5.24 -8.50 18.27
CA GLY A 56 6.68 -8.76 18.26
C GLY A 56 7.47 -7.51 18.62
N GLU A 57 8.80 -7.57 18.45
CA GLU A 57 9.63 -6.37 18.45
C GLU A 57 9.63 -5.77 17.04
N LEU A 58 8.86 -4.70 16.85
CA LEU A 58 8.65 -4.08 15.55
C LEU A 58 9.25 -2.68 15.53
N GLU A 59 9.98 -2.32 14.49
CA GLU A 59 10.57 -0.99 14.33
C GLU A 59 9.75 -0.17 13.33
N ILE A 60 9.35 1.04 13.71
CA ILE A 60 8.57 1.95 12.86
C ILE A 60 9.50 2.53 11.79
N ILE A 61 9.15 2.34 10.52
CA ILE A 61 9.90 2.91 9.39
C ILE A 61 9.24 4.21 8.93
N THR A 62 7.91 4.22 8.77
CA THR A 62 7.16 5.43 8.42
C THR A 62 5.82 5.48 9.11
N LEU A 63 5.40 6.66 9.55
CA LEU A 63 4.02 6.99 9.89
C LEU A 63 3.70 8.28 9.16
N GLN A 64 2.68 8.24 8.30
CA GLN A 64 2.33 9.35 7.42
C GLN A 64 0.82 9.51 7.38
N GLY A 65 0.35 10.75 7.26
CA GLY A 65 -1.07 11.02 7.13
C GLY A 65 -1.52 12.31 7.79
N THR A 66 -2.83 12.49 7.83
CA THR A 66 -3.49 13.71 8.28
C THR A 66 -4.11 13.58 9.66
N LEU A 67 -4.16 14.70 10.35
CA LEU A 67 -4.89 14.90 11.60
C LEU A 67 -5.91 16.01 11.40
N ALA A 68 -7.11 15.84 11.93
CA ALA A 68 -8.13 16.88 12.01
C ALA A 68 -9.03 16.62 13.23
N ALA A 69 -9.81 17.64 13.64
CA ALA A 69 -10.76 17.49 14.75
C ALA A 69 -11.79 16.36 14.54
N GLY A 70 -12.08 16.02 13.27
CA GLY A 70 -12.99 14.92 12.90
C GLY A 70 -12.36 13.53 12.91
N GLY A 71 -11.05 13.42 13.13
CA GLY A 71 -10.32 12.15 13.13
C GLY A 71 -8.98 12.23 12.40
N VAL A 72 -8.31 11.08 12.34
CA VAL A 72 -7.01 10.93 11.67
C VAL A 72 -7.11 9.96 10.50
N HIS A 73 -6.31 10.16 9.46
CA HIS A 73 -6.11 9.19 8.38
C HIS A 73 -4.61 8.93 8.27
N LEU A 74 -4.18 7.79 8.82
CA LEU A 74 -2.77 7.48 9.01
C LEU A 74 -2.42 6.17 8.34
N HIS A 75 -1.26 6.12 7.69
CA HIS A 75 -0.66 4.92 7.12
C HIS A 75 0.68 4.66 7.82
N LEU A 76 0.97 3.40 8.10
CA LEU A 76 2.16 2.95 8.80
C LEU A 76 2.93 1.95 7.93
N SER A 77 4.26 2.02 7.97
CA SER A 77 5.13 0.90 7.62
C SER A 77 6.10 0.61 8.76
N PHE A 78 6.42 -0.68 8.95
CA PHE A 78 7.28 -1.16 10.03
C PHE A 78 7.99 -2.45 9.61
N SER A 79 9.14 -2.74 10.24
CA SER A 79 9.85 -4.00 10.06
C SER A 79 9.74 -4.91 11.28
N ASP A 80 9.72 -6.22 11.04
CA ASP A 80 9.90 -7.23 12.08
C ASP A 80 11.39 -7.56 12.32
N ASP A 81 11.64 -8.55 13.19
CA ASP A 81 12.98 -9.02 13.57
C ASP A 81 13.74 -9.69 12.42
N ALA A 82 13.05 -10.12 11.36
CA ALA A 82 13.61 -10.63 10.12
C ALA A 82 13.85 -9.53 9.07
N CYS A 83 13.68 -8.25 9.43
CA CYS A 83 13.74 -7.09 8.54
C CYS A 83 12.70 -7.12 7.40
N GLN A 84 11.62 -7.91 7.54
CA GLN A 84 10.52 -7.87 6.59
C GLN A 84 9.64 -6.65 6.87
N VAL A 85 9.34 -5.88 5.82
CA VAL A 85 8.53 -4.66 5.92
C VAL A 85 7.07 -4.95 5.65
N TRP A 86 6.23 -4.48 6.56
CA TRP A 86 4.77 -4.56 6.52
C TRP A 86 4.19 -3.15 6.48
N GLY A 87 2.92 -3.01 6.09
CA GLY A 87 2.27 -1.72 6.14
C GLY A 87 0.81 -1.73 5.67
N GLY A 88 0.11 -0.66 6.00
CA GLY A 88 -1.31 -0.46 5.70
C GLY A 88 -1.86 0.78 6.38
N HIS A 89 -3.20 0.90 6.37
CA HIS A 89 -3.88 1.93 7.14
C HIS A 89 -3.76 1.63 8.63
N LEU A 90 -3.37 2.59 9.45
CA LEU A 90 -3.16 2.42 10.89
C LEU A 90 -4.50 2.21 11.58
N GLU A 91 -4.62 1.13 12.34
CA GLU A 91 -5.81 0.83 13.12
C GLU A 91 -5.53 0.92 14.64
N PRO A 92 -6.57 1.12 15.46
CA PRO A 92 -6.46 1.02 16.91
C PRO A 92 -5.87 -0.33 17.33
N GLY A 93 -5.09 -0.33 18.41
CA GLY A 93 -4.33 -1.50 18.85
C GLY A 93 -2.89 -1.56 18.33
N THR A 94 -2.37 -0.46 17.79
CA THR A 94 -0.94 -0.29 17.47
C THR A 94 -0.22 0.29 18.69
N LEU A 95 0.54 -0.54 19.41
CA LEU A 95 1.04 -0.27 20.75
C LEU A 95 2.55 -0.05 20.77
N VAL A 96 3.00 1.03 21.39
CA VAL A 96 4.43 1.34 21.59
C VAL A 96 5.10 0.29 22.49
N LEU A 97 6.33 -0.13 22.17
CA LEU A 97 7.11 -1.05 23.01
C LEU A 97 7.98 -0.30 24.04
N ARG A 98 8.95 0.50 23.58
CA ARG A 98 9.88 1.26 24.44
C ARG A 98 9.66 2.76 24.35
N GLY A 99 9.33 3.26 23.17
CA GLY A 99 9.08 4.68 22.94
C GLY A 99 8.84 4.96 21.46
N ALA A 100 8.09 6.01 21.17
CA ALA A 100 7.99 6.55 19.82
C ALA A 100 7.98 8.09 19.85
N ASP A 101 8.94 8.70 19.16
CA ASP A 101 9.06 10.14 19.01
C ASP A 101 8.45 10.56 17.67
N LEU A 102 7.50 11.50 17.72
CA LEU A 102 6.80 12.01 16.55
C LEU A 102 6.99 13.52 16.44
N LEU A 103 7.04 14.00 15.19
CA LEU A 103 6.92 15.41 14.86
C LEU A 103 5.63 15.62 14.07
N VAL A 104 4.73 16.45 14.58
CA VAL A 104 3.45 16.78 13.94
C VAL A 104 3.46 18.24 13.51
N GLY A 105 3.14 18.50 12.24
CA GLY A 105 2.94 19.84 11.70
C GLY A 105 1.47 20.21 11.78
N LEU A 106 1.14 21.20 12.61
CA LEU A 106 -0.22 21.72 12.80
C LEU A 106 -0.39 23.03 12.02
N PHE A 107 -1.53 23.19 11.39
CA PHE A 107 -1.94 24.42 10.73
C PHE A 107 -2.99 25.12 11.56
N ASP A 108 -2.89 26.45 11.57
CA ASP A 108 -4.00 27.27 12.03
C ASP A 108 -5.19 27.05 11.07
N PRO A 109 -6.43 27.07 11.58
CA PRO A 109 -7.62 27.00 10.74
C PRO A 109 -7.81 28.33 10.00
N GLU A 110 -6.83 28.75 9.20
CA GLU A 110 -7.10 29.74 8.17
C GLU A 110 -7.65 29.02 6.95
N PRO A 111 -8.90 29.28 6.55
CA PRO A 111 -9.40 28.77 5.30
C PRO A 111 -8.57 29.40 4.18
N ILE A 112 -7.82 28.58 3.45
CA ILE A 112 -7.53 28.92 2.06
C ILE A 112 -8.89 28.85 1.37
N GLN A 113 -9.55 30.01 1.23
CA GLN A 113 -10.61 30.16 0.26
C GLN A 113 -9.96 30.04 -1.11
N LEU A 114 -9.92 28.82 -1.61
CA LEU A 114 -9.82 28.54 -3.02
C LEU A 114 -11.06 29.21 -3.66
N GLY A 115 -10.89 30.47 -4.07
CA GLY A 115 -11.87 31.15 -4.91
C GLY A 115 -12.13 30.33 -6.17
N PRO A 116 -13.20 30.60 -6.94
CA PRO A 116 -13.59 29.78 -8.09
C PRO A 116 -12.48 29.57 -9.15
N GLU A 117 -11.36 30.31 -9.12
CA GLU A 117 -10.19 30.03 -9.97
C GLU A 117 -9.39 28.77 -9.56
N ALA A 118 -9.49 28.30 -8.32
CA ALA A 118 -8.98 27.00 -7.94
C ALA A 118 -9.93 25.84 -8.31
N ALA A 119 -11.17 26.16 -8.73
CA ALA A 119 -12.00 25.27 -9.54
C ALA A 119 -11.62 25.33 -11.05
N GLY A 120 -10.71 26.23 -11.42
CA GLY A 120 -10.10 26.34 -12.75
C GLY A 120 -8.98 25.32 -13.01
N LEU A 121 -8.47 24.66 -11.97
CA LEU A 121 -8.09 23.26 -12.14
C LEU A 121 -9.38 22.46 -12.09
N SER A 122 -10.13 22.53 -13.19
CA SER A 122 -11.06 21.48 -13.51
C SER A 122 -10.29 20.19 -13.28
N GLN A 123 -10.72 19.37 -12.31
CA GLN A 123 -10.58 17.94 -12.54
C GLN A 123 -11.03 17.79 -13.98
N PRO A 124 -10.22 17.27 -14.93
CA PRO A 124 -10.82 16.84 -16.17
C PRO A 124 -11.98 15.99 -15.69
N ALA A 125 -13.20 16.39 -16.07
CA ALA A 125 -14.34 15.54 -15.82
C ALA A 125 -13.83 14.17 -16.23
N LEU A 126 -13.81 13.22 -15.30
CA LEU A 126 -13.76 11.84 -15.69
C LEU A 126 -15.08 11.68 -16.43
N GLU A 127 -15.06 12.09 -17.70
CA GLU A 127 -15.92 11.62 -18.74
C GLU A 127 -15.97 10.14 -18.44
N ALA A 128 -17.16 9.69 -18.04
CA ALA A 128 -17.38 8.28 -17.75
C ALA A 128 -16.65 7.54 -18.86
N PRO A 129 -15.66 6.69 -18.55
CA PRO A 129 -14.80 6.12 -19.56
C PRO A 129 -15.74 5.63 -20.66
N PRO A 130 -15.50 6.01 -21.93
CA PRO A 130 -16.39 5.65 -23.03
C PRO A 130 -16.71 4.17 -22.84
N PRO A 131 -18.00 3.77 -22.98
CA PRO A 131 -18.46 2.44 -22.63
C PRO A 131 -17.39 1.47 -23.14
N ARG A 132 -16.75 0.76 -22.18
CA ARG A 132 -15.55 -0.05 -22.42
C ARG A 132 -15.74 -0.66 -23.81
N PRO A 133 -14.90 -0.33 -24.81
CA PRO A 133 -15.06 -0.93 -26.13
C PRO A 133 -15.17 -2.42 -25.85
N GLN A 134 -16.31 -3.00 -26.26
CA GLN A 134 -16.51 -4.43 -26.08
C GLN A 134 -15.23 -5.08 -26.59
N PRO A 135 -14.57 -5.90 -25.77
CA PRO A 135 -13.26 -6.42 -26.11
C PRO A 135 -13.34 -6.94 -27.54
N PRO A 136 -12.44 -6.52 -28.45
CA PRO A 136 -12.41 -7.11 -29.77
C PRO A 136 -12.35 -8.62 -29.55
N SER A 137 -13.31 -9.30 -30.15
CA SER A 137 -13.43 -10.74 -30.06
C SER A 137 -12.09 -11.38 -30.48
N SER A 138 -11.68 -12.40 -29.71
CA SER A 138 -10.76 -13.49 -30.09
C SER A 138 -9.24 -13.26 -30.11
N GLN A 139 -8.63 -12.74 -29.05
CA GLN A 139 -7.24 -13.14 -28.73
C GLN A 139 -7.15 -13.58 -27.27
N GLU A 140 -6.78 -14.84 -27.06
CA GLU A 140 -6.46 -15.37 -25.73
C GLU A 140 -5.26 -14.62 -25.13
N PRO A 141 -5.20 -14.43 -23.80
CA PRO A 141 -4.06 -13.80 -23.16
C PRO A 141 -2.77 -14.56 -23.50
N ARG A 142 -1.78 -13.84 -24.04
CA ARG A 142 -0.47 -14.41 -24.43
C ARG A 142 0.32 -14.95 -23.24
N VAL A 143 0.01 -14.50 -22.02
CA VAL A 143 0.66 -14.95 -20.80
C VAL A 143 -0.24 -15.93 -20.05
N ALA A 144 0.30 -17.10 -19.70
CA ALA A 144 -0.33 -18.01 -18.76
C ALA A 144 0.60 -18.20 -17.54
N ILE A 145 0.01 -18.30 -16.36
CA ILE A 145 0.76 -18.48 -15.11
C ILE A 145 0.09 -19.53 -14.23
N ALA A 146 0.82 -20.59 -13.91
CA ALA A 146 0.38 -21.61 -12.97
C ALA A 146 0.87 -21.29 -11.56
N VAL A 147 -0.03 -21.26 -10.59
CA VAL A 147 0.23 -20.79 -9.22
C VAL A 147 -0.26 -21.76 -8.17
N LEU A 148 0.30 -21.68 -6.96
CA LEU A 148 -0.27 -22.33 -5.77
C LEU A 148 -0.74 -21.30 -4.74
N PRO A 149 -1.90 -21.51 -4.10
CA PRO A 149 -2.32 -20.71 -2.96
C PRO A 149 -1.26 -20.68 -1.86
N GLY A 150 -0.98 -19.50 -1.32
CA GLY A 150 0.02 -19.32 -0.25
C GLY A 150 1.48 -19.28 -0.70
N CYS A 151 1.78 -19.47 -2.00
CA CYS A 151 3.15 -19.32 -2.51
C CYS A 151 3.54 -17.83 -2.65
N PRO A 152 4.58 -17.33 -1.95
CA PRO A 152 4.99 -15.92 -2.02
C PRO A 152 5.42 -15.49 -3.44
N PHE A 153 6.13 -16.37 -4.16
CA PHE A 153 6.60 -16.10 -5.51
C PHE A 153 5.45 -16.01 -6.53
N SER A 154 4.39 -16.81 -6.33
CA SER A 154 3.19 -16.74 -7.16
C SER A 154 2.46 -15.42 -6.96
N ALA A 155 2.29 -14.98 -5.71
CA ALA A 155 1.72 -13.68 -5.40
C ALA A 155 2.54 -12.52 -5.99
N ARG A 156 3.88 -12.62 -5.93
CA ARG A 156 4.79 -11.62 -6.48
C ARG A 156 4.73 -11.52 -8.00
N ALA A 157 4.63 -12.66 -8.70
CA ALA A 157 4.47 -12.72 -10.16
C ALA A 157 3.13 -12.12 -10.61
N LEU A 158 2.01 -12.52 -9.97
CA LEU A 158 0.69 -11.98 -10.29
C LEU A 158 0.62 -10.47 -10.07
N ARG A 159 1.20 -9.97 -8.97
CA ARG A 159 1.30 -8.53 -8.70
C ARG A 159 2.05 -7.81 -9.82
N MET A 160 3.19 -8.34 -10.28
CA MET A 160 3.96 -7.75 -11.37
C MET A 160 3.14 -7.67 -12.67
N LEU A 161 2.50 -8.75 -13.09
CA LEU A 161 1.67 -8.77 -14.31
C LEU A 161 0.51 -7.77 -14.22
N HIS A 162 -0.15 -7.71 -13.06
CA HIS A 162 -1.25 -6.77 -12.82
C HIS A 162 -0.78 -5.31 -12.84
N THR A 163 0.35 -5.00 -12.19
CA THR A 163 0.94 -3.65 -12.20
C THR A 163 1.35 -3.20 -13.61
N LEU A 164 1.84 -4.12 -14.44
CA LEU A 164 2.23 -3.82 -15.83
C LEU A 164 1.05 -3.77 -16.80
N GLY A 165 -0.18 -4.10 -16.36
CA GLY A 165 -1.35 -4.15 -17.24
C GLY A 165 -1.28 -5.28 -18.27
N ILE A 166 -0.59 -6.38 -17.96
CA ILE A 166 -0.40 -7.52 -18.87
C ILE A 166 -1.56 -8.51 -18.67
N PRO A 167 -2.37 -8.77 -19.71
CA PRO A 167 -3.41 -9.80 -19.65
C PRO A 167 -2.80 -11.17 -19.46
N HIS A 168 -3.34 -11.94 -18.53
CA HIS A 168 -2.84 -13.28 -18.25
C HIS A 168 -3.96 -14.24 -17.80
N VAL A 169 -3.75 -15.53 -18.06
CA VAL A 169 -4.59 -16.62 -17.53
C VAL A 169 -3.91 -17.24 -16.32
N VAL A 170 -4.67 -17.46 -15.25
CA VAL A 170 -4.18 -18.14 -14.03
C VAL A 170 -4.71 -19.57 -14.03
N SER A 171 -3.82 -20.54 -13.78
CA SER A 171 -4.17 -21.96 -13.65
C SER A 171 -3.50 -22.62 -12.46
N GLU A 172 -3.88 -23.86 -12.17
CA GLU A 172 -3.11 -24.73 -11.28
C GLU A 172 -1.91 -25.33 -12.03
N PRO A 173 -0.83 -25.72 -11.33
CA PRO A 173 0.34 -26.33 -11.94
C PRO A 173 -0.02 -27.70 -12.51
N SER A 174 0.12 -27.86 -13.83
CA SER A 174 -0.12 -29.13 -14.53
C SER A 174 1.11 -30.02 -14.60
N GLN A 175 2.29 -29.49 -14.25
CA GLN A 175 3.57 -30.18 -14.27
C GLN A 175 4.30 -30.07 -12.93
N PRO A 176 5.06 -31.11 -12.50
CA PRO A 176 5.90 -31.02 -11.32
C PRO A 176 6.98 -29.94 -11.47
N GLY A 177 7.19 -29.14 -10.42
CA GLY A 177 8.23 -28.11 -10.44
C GLY A 177 7.97 -26.97 -9.47
N SER A 178 8.89 -26.01 -9.43
CA SER A 178 8.71 -24.77 -8.68
C SER A 178 7.58 -23.94 -9.25
N VAL A 179 6.82 -23.29 -8.37
CA VAL A 179 5.79 -22.31 -8.74
C VAL A 179 6.26 -20.89 -8.39
N PRO A 180 5.83 -19.86 -9.15
CA PRO A 180 4.93 -19.93 -10.30
C PRO A 180 5.59 -20.57 -11.52
N GLN A 181 4.79 -21.10 -12.44
CA GLN A 181 5.24 -21.53 -13.77
C GLN A 181 4.66 -20.57 -14.79
N VAL A 182 5.50 -19.83 -15.49
CA VAL A 182 5.07 -18.77 -16.42
C VAL A 182 5.29 -19.23 -17.85
N PHE A 183 4.32 -18.94 -18.70
CA PHE A 183 4.31 -19.25 -20.12
C PHE A 183 3.99 -17.99 -20.91
N ILE A 184 4.70 -17.77 -22.02
CA ILE A 184 4.42 -16.70 -22.98
C ILE A 184 4.23 -17.35 -24.34
N ASP A 185 3.11 -17.08 -25.00
CA ASP A 185 2.71 -17.70 -26.27
C ASP A 185 2.77 -19.24 -26.22
N GLY A 186 2.36 -19.81 -25.08
CA GLY A 186 2.40 -21.24 -24.81
C GLY A 186 3.79 -21.83 -24.50
N SER A 187 4.86 -21.03 -24.59
CA SER A 187 6.23 -21.46 -24.29
C SER A 187 6.57 -21.24 -22.82
N PHE A 188 7.05 -22.28 -22.14
CA PHE A 188 7.50 -22.17 -20.75
C PHE A 188 8.76 -21.29 -20.65
N ILE A 189 8.69 -20.22 -19.86
CA ILE A 189 9.81 -19.30 -19.68
C ILE A 189 10.52 -19.46 -18.33
N GLY A 190 9.91 -20.16 -17.37
CA GLY A 190 10.45 -20.34 -16.03
C GLY A 190 9.51 -19.84 -14.93
N GLY A 191 10.08 -19.53 -13.76
CA GLY A 191 9.33 -19.03 -12.61
C GLY A 191 9.40 -17.51 -12.43
N TYR A 192 9.25 -17.06 -11.19
CA TYR A 192 9.25 -15.62 -10.87
C TYR A 192 10.55 -14.93 -11.30
N ASP A 193 11.71 -15.55 -11.11
CA ASP A 193 13.00 -14.93 -11.40
C ASP A 193 13.16 -14.66 -12.90
N ALA A 194 12.78 -15.62 -13.75
CA ALA A 194 12.77 -15.45 -15.20
C ALA A 194 11.82 -14.31 -15.63
N LEU A 195 10.62 -14.25 -15.04
CA LEU A 195 9.68 -13.17 -15.31
C LEU A 195 10.24 -11.79 -14.88
N ALA A 196 10.91 -11.72 -13.74
CA ALA A 196 11.54 -10.49 -13.25
C ALA A 196 12.71 -10.04 -14.13
N GLU A 197 13.49 -10.99 -14.66
CA GLU A 197 14.58 -10.71 -15.60
C GLU A 197 14.05 -10.15 -16.93
N LEU A 198 13.00 -10.75 -17.49
CA LEU A 198 12.31 -10.22 -18.69
C LEU A 198 11.78 -8.81 -18.47
N HIS A 199 11.24 -8.52 -17.28
CA HIS A 199 10.80 -7.18 -16.93
C HIS A 199 11.97 -6.19 -16.88
N ALA A 200 13.08 -6.55 -16.23
CA ALA A 200 14.27 -5.72 -16.14
C ALA A 200 14.88 -5.40 -17.51
N GLN A 201 14.74 -6.30 -18.48
CA GLN A 201 15.17 -6.11 -19.87
C GLN A 201 14.14 -5.38 -20.75
N GLY A 202 12.98 -4.97 -20.21
CA GLY A 202 11.90 -4.31 -20.95
C GLY A 202 11.15 -5.21 -21.93
N GLN A 203 11.38 -6.52 -21.90
CA GLN A 203 10.82 -7.46 -22.89
C GLN A 203 9.32 -7.74 -22.69
N LEU A 204 8.79 -7.43 -21.50
CA LEU A 204 7.36 -7.57 -21.20
C LEU A 204 6.50 -6.41 -21.76
N ASP A 205 7.10 -5.33 -22.26
CA ASP A 205 6.35 -4.17 -22.73
C ASP A 205 5.49 -4.49 -23.96
N SER A 206 5.94 -5.43 -24.78
CA SER A 206 5.20 -5.93 -25.94
C SER A 206 3.94 -6.75 -25.60
N LEU A 207 3.74 -7.06 -24.31
CA LEU A 207 2.63 -7.87 -23.81
C LEU A 207 1.55 -7.03 -23.11
N ARG A 208 1.76 -5.70 -23.00
CA ARG A 208 0.78 -4.78 -22.41
C ARG A 208 -0.35 -4.52 -23.41
N LEU A 209 -1.59 -4.37 -22.92
CA LEU A 209 -2.64 -3.74 -23.71
C LEU A 209 -2.49 -2.22 -23.59
N LEU A 210 -2.42 -1.53 -24.73
CA LEU A 210 -2.44 -0.07 -24.82
C LEU A 210 -3.83 0.48 -24.46
#